data_AF-A0A9W4H1I2-F1
#
_entry.id   AF-A0A9W4H1I2-F1
#
_cell.length_a   1.000
_cell.length_b   1.000
_cell.length_c   1.000
_cell.angle_alpha   90.00
_cell.angle_beta   90.00
_cell.angle_gamma   90.00
#
_symmetry.space_group_name_H-M   'P 1'
#
loop_
_entity.id
_entity.type
_entity.pdbx_description
1 polymer ?
#
loop_
_entity_poly.entity_id
_entity_poly.type
_entity_poly.pdbx_seq_one_letter_code
_entity_poly.pdbx_strand_id
1 'polypeptide(L)'
;MDTRRLRIGTAAAAALLAGAAACGHDSGGTARQGAPTPPPTTSAPTTARPAPTTPPATEPAAPATTPPVPTRTATTAPPARSDTAACFDGTCEISVAEPLTIRVDSHRFGFSSFRITEVGAGGVTVEARTGGTYLQSGVSPGGTAGLNDLQVRVKSVRGGVADLVLSVR
;
A
#
# COMPACT_ATOMS: atom_id res chain seq x y z
N MET A 1 7.01 20.75 -32.23
CA MET A 1 6.87 20.24 -33.61
C MET A 1 8.17 19.55 -33.95
N ASP A 2 8.24 18.22 -33.90
CA ASP A 2 9.24 17.47 -34.68
C ASP A 2 8.82 16.00 -34.82
N THR A 3 8.13 15.76 -35.92
CA THR A 3 8.43 14.77 -36.97
C THR A 3 8.91 13.36 -36.58
N ARG A 4 7.92 12.46 -36.44
CA ARG A 4 7.83 11.07 -36.95
C ARG A 4 9.13 10.40 -37.47
N ARG A 5 9.41 9.19 -36.94
CA ARG A 5 9.81 8.02 -37.75
C ARG A 5 9.01 6.78 -37.34
N LEU A 6 8.69 5.99 -38.36
CA LEU A 6 7.55 5.09 -38.47
C LEU A 6 8.07 3.68 -38.82
N ARG A 7 7.47 2.65 -38.21
CA ARG A 7 7.39 1.20 -38.59
C ARG A 7 8.70 0.41 -38.53
N ILE A 8 8.72 -0.80 -37.99
CA ILE A 8 8.35 -2.11 -38.59
C ILE A 8 8.22 -3.07 -37.38
N GLY A 9 7.19 -3.89 -37.13
CA GLY A 9 6.46 -4.78 -38.02
C GLY A 9 7.06 -6.20 -37.95
N THR A 10 6.64 -7.04 -36.98
CA THR A 10 6.77 -8.51 -37.07
C THR A 10 5.62 -9.18 -36.33
N ALA A 11 4.73 -9.78 -37.12
CA ALA A 11 3.76 -10.77 -36.66
C ALA A 11 4.40 -12.15 -36.78
N ALA A 12 4.15 -13.04 -35.81
CA ALA A 12 4.13 -14.48 -36.03
C ALA A 12 3.31 -15.15 -34.92
N ALA A 13 2.34 -15.96 -35.35
CA ALA A 13 1.39 -16.71 -34.56
C ALA A 13 1.91 -18.11 -34.19
N ALA A 14 1.21 -18.76 -33.25
CA ALA A 14 0.96 -20.22 -33.07
C ALA A 14 0.99 -20.55 -31.56
N ALA A 15 -0.13 -20.84 -30.89
CA ALA A 15 -0.98 -22.03 -30.96
C ALA A 15 -0.59 -23.13 -29.94
N LEU A 16 -1.63 -23.61 -29.24
CA LEU A 16 -1.81 -24.93 -28.60
C LEU A 16 -1.12 -25.19 -27.25
N LEU A 17 -1.93 -25.38 -26.20
CA LEU A 17 -2.24 -26.72 -25.67
C LEU A 17 -3.37 -26.67 -24.64
N ALA A 18 -4.37 -27.53 -24.87
CA ALA A 18 -5.46 -27.84 -23.97
C ALA A 18 -4.97 -28.71 -22.80
N GLY A 19 -5.42 -28.38 -21.59
CA GLY A 19 -5.28 -29.23 -20.41
C GLY A 19 -6.63 -29.33 -19.71
N ALA A 20 -7.31 -30.46 -19.90
CA ALA A 20 -8.50 -30.83 -19.17
C ALA A 20 -8.15 -31.55 -17.85
N ALA A 21 -9.15 -31.62 -16.97
CA ALA A 21 -9.29 -32.50 -15.80
C ALA A 21 -8.74 -32.00 -14.45
N ALA A 22 -9.66 -31.59 -13.58
CA ALA A 22 -9.89 -32.30 -12.31
C ALA A 22 -11.24 -31.89 -11.71
N CYS A 23 -12.24 -32.74 -11.92
CA CYS A 23 -13.48 -32.75 -11.16
C CYS A 23 -13.17 -33.40 -9.80
N GLY A 24 -13.06 -32.60 -8.74
CA GLY A 24 -12.99 -33.06 -7.36
C GLY A 24 -14.38 -33.06 -6.75
N HIS A 25 -15.01 -34.24 -6.76
CA HIS A 25 -16.30 -34.55 -6.16
C HIS A 25 -16.06 -34.92 -4.69
N ASP A 26 -16.70 -34.26 -3.73
CA ASP A 26 -16.91 -34.89 -2.42
C ASP A 26 -18.28 -34.53 -1.85
N SER A 27 -18.98 -35.60 -1.51
CA SER A 27 -20.38 -35.67 -1.18
C SER A 27 -20.56 -35.80 0.33
N GLY A 28 -21.67 -35.24 0.83
CA GLY A 28 -22.40 -35.86 1.92
C GLY A 28 -21.96 -35.49 3.34
N GLY A 29 -22.78 -34.64 3.97
CA GLY A 29 -22.74 -34.40 5.41
C GLY A 29 -24.08 -33.84 5.88
N THR A 30 -25.12 -34.66 5.84
CA THR A 30 -26.43 -34.38 6.41
C THR A 30 -26.40 -34.23 7.94
N ALA A 31 -27.23 -33.30 8.42
CA ALA A 31 -27.87 -33.22 9.73
C ALA A 31 -27.06 -32.67 10.93
N ARG A 32 -27.46 -31.48 11.40
CA ARG A 32 -28.28 -31.41 12.64
C ARG A 32 -29.03 -30.08 12.76
N GLN A 33 -30.34 -30.22 12.82
CA GLN A 33 -31.27 -29.26 13.40
C GLN A 33 -30.98 -29.08 14.90
N GLY A 34 -31.08 -27.83 15.35
CA GLY A 34 -31.76 -27.50 16.61
C GLY A 34 -30.94 -27.55 17.90
N ALA A 35 -30.50 -26.38 18.36
CA ALA A 35 -30.99 -25.78 19.61
C ALA A 35 -30.57 -24.29 19.66
N PRO A 36 -31.47 -23.34 19.95
CA PRO A 36 -31.08 -21.97 20.26
C PRO A 36 -30.41 -21.96 21.64
N THR A 37 -29.11 -21.66 21.67
CA THR A 37 -28.40 -21.34 22.91
C THR A 37 -28.90 -19.99 23.43
N PRO A 38 -29.34 -19.88 24.70
CA PRO A 38 -29.68 -18.58 25.29
C PRO A 38 -28.44 -17.67 25.31
N PRO A 39 -28.62 -16.34 25.19
CA PRO A 39 -27.51 -15.40 25.20
C PRO A 39 -26.79 -15.43 26.56
N PRO A 40 -25.46 -15.22 26.60
CA PRO A 40 -24.76 -15.01 27.85
C PRO A 40 -25.22 -13.70 28.50
N THR A 41 -25.79 -13.80 29.69
CA THR A 41 -26.04 -12.66 30.58
C THR A 41 -24.70 -12.22 31.17
N THR A 42 -23.93 -11.43 30.42
CA THR A 42 -22.75 -10.75 30.97
C THR A 42 -23.23 -9.52 31.74
N SER A 43 -23.14 -9.59 33.06
CA SER A 43 -23.34 -8.46 33.96
C SER A 43 -22.42 -7.30 33.55
N ALA A 44 -23.02 -6.15 33.26
CA ALA A 44 -22.27 -4.93 33.02
C ALA A 44 -21.51 -4.53 34.30
N PRO A 45 -20.23 -4.13 34.21
CA PRO A 45 -19.55 -3.51 35.34
C PRO A 45 -20.22 -2.17 35.67
N THR A 46 -20.52 -1.97 36.94
CA THR A 46 -20.94 -0.69 37.51
C THR A 46 -19.87 0.36 37.25
N THR A 47 -20.08 1.20 36.24
CA THR A 47 -19.25 2.38 36.01
C THR A 47 -19.53 3.39 37.11
N ALA A 48 -18.64 3.47 38.09
CA ALA A 48 -18.61 4.57 39.03
C ALA A 48 -18.46 5.88 38.24
N ARG A 49 -19.40 6.80 38.44
CA ARG A 49 -19.42 8.14 37.86
C ARG A 49 -18.21 8.93 38.39
N PRO A 50 -17.25 9.34 37.55
CA PRO A 50 -16.20 10.24 38.00
C PRO A 50 -16.81 11.58 38.42
N ALA A 51 -16.28 12.13 39.51
CA ALA A 51 -16.65 13.43 40.05
C ALA A 51 -16.42 14.55 39.02
N PRO A 52 -17.24 15.61 39.00
CA PRO A 52 -16.97 16.79 38.18
C PRO A 52 -15.66 17.42 38.66
N THR A 53 -14.62 17.31 37.84
CA THR A 53 -13.37 18.03 38.06
C THR A 53 -13.56 19.42 37.51
N THR A 54 -13.54 20.41 38.40
CA THR A 54 -13.50 21.85 38.08
C THR A 54 -12.36 22.13 37.11
N PRO A 55 -12.59 22.76 35.94
CA PRO A 55 -11.51 23.16 35.06
C PRO A 55 -10.64 24.23 35.75
N PRO A 56 -9.31 24.07 35.78
CA PRO A 56 -8.41 25.13 36.22
C PRO A 56 -8.52 26.34 35.29
N ALA A 57 -8.34 27.51 35.89
CA ALA A 57 -8.38 28.81 35.25
C ALA A 57 -7.46 28.89 34.02
N THR A 58 -7.96 29.56 32.99
CA THR A 58 -7.25 29.93 31.76
C THR A 58 -5.92 30.61 32.10
N GLU A 59 -4.84 29.87 31.95
CA GLU A 59 -3.48 30.38 31.96
C GLU A 59 -3.20 31.11 30.63
N PRO A 60 -2.54 32.28 30.65
CA PRO A 60 -2.22 33.04 29.44
C PRO A 60 -1.47 32.20 28.40
N ALA A 61 -1.92 32.27 27.15
CA ALA A 61 -1.32 31.58 26.01
C ALA A 61 0.18 31.86 25.92
N ALA A 62 0.98 30.84 26.24
CA ALA A 62 2.40 30.82 25.92
C ALA A 62 2.57 30.88 24.38
N PRO A 63 3.54 31.67 23.87
CA PRO A 63 3.78 31.76 22.44
C PRO A 63 4.08 30.38 21.85
N ALA A 64 3.36 30.03 20.79
CA ALA A 64 3.53 28.80 20.03
C ALA A 64 4.99 28.67 19.58
N THR A 65 5.73 27.78 20.27
CA THR A 65 7.05 27.35 19.83
C THR A 65 6.82 26.46 18.62
N THR A 66 7.05 27.03 17.44
CA THR A 66 6.97 26.31 16.17
C THR A 66 7.95 25.14 16.26
N PRO A 67 7.52 23.89 16.03
CA PRO A 67 8.46 22.78 15.99
C PRO A 67 9.50 23.06 14.88
N PRO A 68 10.79 22.78 15.11
CA PRO A 68 11.80 22.96 14.08
C PRO A 68 11.43 22.06 12.91
N VAL A 69 11.13 22.68 11.77
CA VAL A 69 11.07 22.00 10.48
C VAL A 69 12.42 21.29 10.33
N PRO A 70 12.47 19.96 10.17
CA PRO A 70 13.73 19.26 9.97
C PRO A 70 14.33 19.76 8.66
N THR A 71 15.35 20.60 8.77
CA THR A 71 16.24 20.98 7.67
C THR A 71 16.93 19.70 7.20
N ARG A 72 16.41 19.08 6.15
CA ARG A 72 17.08 17.95 5.48
C ARG A 72 18.29 18.49 4.74
N THR A 73 19.41 18.59 5.42
CA THR A 73 20.72 18.78 4.80
C THR A 73 21.26 17.42 4.43
N ALA A 74 21.17 17.06 3.15
CA ALA A 74 22.18 16.29 2.41
C ALA A 74 21.65 16.04 0.99
N THR A 75 22.04 16.92 0.07
CA THR A 75 22.06 16.65 -1.37
C THR A 75 23.02 15.48 -1.60
N THR A 76 22.46 14.27 -1.57
CA THR A 76 23.12 13.08 -2.12
C THR A 76 22.82 13.07 -3.61
N ALA A 77 23.77 12.63 -4.43
CA ALA A 77 23.59 12.51 -5.88
C ALA A 77 22.23 11.85 -6.19
N PRO A 78 21.47 12.34 -7.20
CA PRO A 78 20.16 11.79 -7.51
C PRO A 78 20.32 10.28 -7.70
N PRO A 79 19.57 9.45 -6.95
CA PRO A 79 19.63 8.01 -7.11
C PRO A 79 19.37 7.70 -8.59
N ALA A 80 20.11 6.73 -9.13
CA ALA A 80 19.96 6.26 -10.50
C ALA A 80 18.46 6.18 -10.83
N ARG A 81 18.01 6.93 -11.83
CA ARG A 81 16.59 7.03 -12.17
C ARG A 81 16.07 5.62 -12.45
N SER A 82 15.39 5.04 -11.49
CA SER A 82 14.68 3.77 -11.63
C SER A 82 13.67 3.97 -12.75
N ASP A 83 13.68 3.10 -13.75
CA ASP A 83 12.75 3.19 -14.88
C ASP A 83 11.33 2.85 -14.39
N THR A 84 10.63 3.85 -13.85
CA THR A 84 9.28 3.69 -13.32
C THR A 84 8.24 3.42 -14.40
N ALA A 85 8.58 3.59 -15.69
CA ALA A 85 7.69 3.25 -16.78
C ALA A 85 7.47 1.72 -16.85
N ALA A 86 8.48 0.93 -16.48
CA ALA A 86 8.36 -0.52 -16.39
C ALA A 86 7.33 -0.99 -15.35
N CYS A 87 6.94 -0.12 -14.41
CA CYS A 87 5.97 -0.43 -13.36
C CYS A 87 4.51 -0.19 -13.77
N PHE A 88 4.25 0.28 -14.99
CA PHE A 88 2.92 0.72 -15.39
C PHE A 88 1.86 -0.39 -15.29
N ASP A 89 2.24 -1.63 -15.60
CA ASP A 89 1.36 -2.81 -15.54
C ASP A 89 1.25 -3.41 -14.12
N GLY A 90 1.93 -2.81 -13.13
CA GLY A 90 2.01 -3.28 -11.75
C GLY A 90 3.00 -4.41 -11.52
N THR A 91 3.91 -4.70 -12.46
CA THR A 91 4.93 -5.75 -12.32
C THR A 91 6.32 -5.18 -12.61
N CYS A 92 7.07 -4.87 -11.56
CA CYS A 92 8.44 -4.37 -11.71
C CYS A 92 9.25 -4.57 -10.43
N GLU A 93 10.57 -4.42 -10.54
CA GLU A 93 11.46 -4.26 -9.41
C GLU A 93 12.18 -2.93 -9.51
N ILE A 94 12.22 -2.17 -8.41
CA ILE A 94 12.84 -0.84 -8.37
C ILE A 94 13.56 -0.63 -7.04
N SER A 95 14.64 0.16 -7.06
CA SER A 95 15.26 0.68 -5.86
C SER A 95 14.91 2.15 -5.69
N VAL A 96 14.57 2.56 -4.47
CA VAL A 96 14.15 3.92 -4.14
C VAL A 96 14.89 4.41 -2.91
N ALA A 97 15.51 5.58 -2.99
CA ALA A 97 16.20 6.23 -1.86
C ALA A 97 15.44 7.46 -1.34
N GLU A 98 14.55 7.99 -2.15
CA GLU A 98 13.84 9.25 -1.93
C GLU A 98 12.35 9.09 -2.25
N PRO A 99 11.49 10.02 -1.80
CA PRO A 99 10.09 10.00 -2.16
C PRO A 99 9.88 10.01 -3.68
N LEU A 100 9.10 9.06 -4.18
CA LEU A 100 8.93 8.80 -5.61
C LEU A 100 7.46 8.56 -5.96
N THR A 101 7.00 9.13 -7.07
CA THR A 101 5.68 8.86 -7.63
C THR A 101 5.80 7.88 -8.79
N ILE A 102 5.02 6.79 -8.76
CA ILE A 102 5.02 5.74 -9.79
C ILE A 102 3.67 5.75 -10.48
N ARG A 103 3.69 5.79 -11.82
CA ARG A 103 2.50 5.71 -12.66
C ARG A 103 2.11 4.25 -12.85
N VAL A 104 0.81 3.98 -12.80
CA VAL A 104 0.24 2.64 -13.03
C VAL A 104 -1.04 2.74 -13.85
N ASP A 105 -1.50 1.62 -14.40
CA ASP A 105 -2.74 1.53 -15.16
C ASP A 105 -3.96 1.80 -14.26
N SER A 106 -4.57 2.98 -14.42
CA SER A 106 -5.76 3.38 -13.67
C SER A 106 -6.99 2.52 -13.94
N HIS A 107 -7.10 1.90 -15.11
CA HIS A 107 -8.22 1.02 -15.42
C HIS A 107 -8.13 -0.29 -14.65
N ARG A 108 -6.92 -0.71 -14.30
CA ARG A 108 -6.65 -1.94 -13.55
C ARG A 108 -6.68 -1.73 -12.04
N PHE A 109 -6.03 -0.67 -11.55
CA PHE A 109 -5.82 -0.48 -10.10
C PHE A 109 -6.78 0.53 -9.48
N GLY A 110 -7.56 1.24 -10.28
CA GLY A 110 -8.47 2.29 -9.81
C GLY A 110 -7.79 3.61 -9.47
N PHE A 111 -6.47 3.73 -9.63
CA PHE A 111 -5.70 4.98 -9.48
C PHE A 111 -4.60 5.07 -10.54
N SER A 112 -4.27 6.28 -11.00
CA SER A 112 -3.26 6.49 -12.06
C SER A 112 -1.82 6.60 -11.55
N SER A 113 -1.65 6.70 -10.24
CA SER A 113 -0.35 6.74 -9.58
C SER A 113 -0.46 6.45 -8.09
N PHE A 114 0.61 5.90 -7.53
CA PHE A 114 0.85 5.87 -6.09
C PHE A 114 2.20 6.52 -5.78
N ARG A 115 2.42 6.90 -4.53
CA ARG A 115 3.62 7.60 -4.08
C ARG A 115 4.25 6.89 -2.91
N ILE A 116 5.57 6.78 -2.97
CA ILE A 116 6.43 6.49 -1.83
C ILE A 116 6.74 7.82 -1.16
N THR A 117 6.27 8.04 0.07
CA THR A 117 6.42 9.32 0.77
C THR A 117 7.58 9.33 1.75
N GLU A 118 7.98 8.15 2.22
CA GLU A 118 9.05 7.97 3.19
C GLU A 118 9.80 6.67 2.89
N VAL A 119 11.12 6.74 3.00
CA VAL A 119 12.03 5.60 2.98
C VAL A 119 12.98 5.76 4.16
N GLY A 120 13.04 4.76 5.03
CA GLY A 120 13.86 4.80 6.23
C GLY A 120 14.18 3.41 6.76
N ALA A 121 15.01 3.32 7.80
CA ALA A 121 15.43 2.03 8.36
C ALA A 121 14.25 1.12 8.78
N GLY A 122 13.11 1.71 9.16
CA GLY A 122 11.89 1.00 9.52
C GLY A 122 11.05 0.47 8.34
N GLY A 123 11.36 0.88 7.10
CA GLY A 123 10.60 0.49 5.92
C GLY A 123 10.27 1.64 4.96
N VAL A 124 9.12 1.51 4.30
CA VAL A 124 8.63 2.43 3.28
C VAL A 124 7.18 2.80 3.59
N THR A 125 6.82 4.07 3.45
CA THR A 125 5.42 4.51 3.48
C THR A 125 4.94 4.75 2.06
N VAL A 126 3.84 4.11 1.69
CA VAL A 126 3.18 4.26 0.39
C VAL A 126 1.80 4.87 0.56
N GLU A 127 1.39 5.70 -0.41
CA GLU A 127 0.06 6.30 -0.48
C GLU A 127 -0.50 6.27 -1.90
N ALA A 128 -1.82 6.13 -2.03
CA ALA A 128 -2.54 6.24 -3.28
C ALA A 128 -3.83 7.03 -3.10
N ARG A 129 -4.32 7.64 -4.18
CA ARG A 129 -5.58 8.39 -4.19
C ARG A 129 -6.48 7.89 -5.33
N THR A 130 -7.74 7.63 -5.02
CA THR A 130 -8.76 7.21 -5.99
C THR A 130 -10.11 7.80 -5.63
N GLY A 131 -10.79 8.48 -6.55
CA GLY A 131 -12.20 8.88 -6.39
C GLY A 131 -12.58 9.60 -5.10
N GLY A 132 -11.66 10.31 -4.44
CA GLY A 132 -11.89 10.95 -3.12
C GLY A 132 -11.44 10.14 -1.91
N THR A 133 -11.05 8.88 -2.09
CA THR A 133 -10.44 8.02 -1.08
C THR A 133 -8.92 8.19 -1.05
N TYR A 134 -8.36 8.15 0.16
CA TYR A 134 -6.92 8.15 0.43
C TYR A 134 -6.53 6.82 1.06
N LEU A 135 -5.58 6.13 0.44
CA LEU A 135 -4.98 4.89 0.94
C LEU A 135 -3.57 5.21 1.40
N GLN A 136 -3.18 4.75 2.59
CA GLN A 136 -1.83 4.87 3.11
C GLN A 136 -1.45 3.58 3.83
N SER A 137 -0.20 3.15 3.67
CA SER A 137 0.33 1.98 4.36
C SER A 137 1.83 2.11 4.59
N GLY A 138 2.28 1.76 5.79
CA GLY A 138 3.70 1.57 6.10
C GLY A 138 4.08 0.10 5.97
N VAL A 139 5.23 -0.18 5.38
CA VAL A 139 5.71 -1.55 5.11
C VAL A 139 7.14 -1.70 5.57
N SER A 140 7.37 -2.58 6.55
CA SER A 140 8.71 -2.93 7.01
C SER A 140 9.44 -3.87 6.04
N PRO A 141 10.78 -3.99 6.12
CA PRO A 141 11.54 -4.94 5.32
C PRO A 141 10.98 -6.36 5.41
N GLY A 142 10.83 -7.04 4.27
CA GLY A 142 10.20 -8.35 4.15
C GLY A 142 8.66 -8.32 4.06
N GLY A 143 8.03 -7.20 4.41
CA GLY A 143 6.57 -7.01 4.40
C GLY A 143 5.99 -6.69 3.02
N THR A 144 4.65 -6.71 2.95
CA THR A 144 3.88 -6.36 1.75
C THR A 144 2.67 -5.50 2.12
N ALA A 145 2.41 -4.43 1.36
CA ALA A 145 1.14 -3.69 1.40
C ALA A 145 0.30 -3.96 0.15
N GLY A 146 -1.02 -3.94 0.30
CA GLY A 146 -1.96 -3.95 -0.80
C GLY A 146 -2.55 -2.56 -1.04
N LEU A 147 -2.64 -2.15 -2.30
CA LEU A 147 -3.30 -0.95 -2.80
C LEU A 147 -4.28 -1.39 -3.88
N ASN A 148 -5.50 -1.79 -3.48
CA ASN A 148 -6.43 -2.54 -4.33
C ASN A 148 -5.77 -3.82 -4.86
N ASP A 149 -5.74 -4.01 -6.18
CA ASP A 149 -5.13 -5.18 -6.84
C ASP A 149 -3.61 -5.08 -6.99
N LEU A 150 -2.98 -3.96 -6.59
CA LEU A 150 -1.53 -3.79 -6.59
C LEU A 150 -0.94 -4.21 -5.24
N GLN A 151 0.08 -5.06 -5.24
CA GLN A 151 0.90 -5.37 -4.07
C GLN A 151 2.26 -4.68 -4.18
N VAL A 152 2.71 -4.09 -3.07
CA VAL A 152 4.04 -3.50 -2.92
C VAL A 152 4.78 -4.25 -1.84
N ARG A 153 5.80 -5.02 -2.22
CA ARG A 153 6.66 -5.76 -1.30
C ARG A 153 7.97 -5.04 -1.10
N VAL A 154 8.39 -4.88 0.16
CA VAL A 154 9.72 -4.37 0.49
C VAL A 154 10.66 -5.57 0.63
N LYS A 155 11.55 -5.79 -0.34
CA LYS A 155 12.55 -6.87 -0.27
C LYS A 155 13.56 -6.60 0.83
N SER A 156 14.14 -5.40 0.83
CA SER A 156 15.16 -4.98 1.78
C SER A 156 15.21 -3.46 1.88
N VAL A 157 15.75 -2.96 2.99
CA VAL A 157 16.16 -1.57 3.13
C VAL A 157 17.60 -1.52 3.63
N ARG A 158 18.48 -0.85 2.91
CA ARG A 158 19.91 -0.74 3.23
C ARG A 158 20.42 0.66 2.89
N GLY A 159 21.07 1.32 3.84
CA GLY A 159 21.64 2.66 3.62
C GLY A 159 20.62 3.71 3.17
N GLY A 160 19.36 3.61 3.64
CA GLY A 160 18.27 4.50 3.22
C GLY A 160 17.69 4.19 1.84
N VAL A 161 18.12 3.10 1.18
CA VAL A 161 17.58 2.64 -0.10
C VAL A 161 16.71 1.41 0.14
N ALA A 162 15.48 1.45 -0.36
CA ALA A 162 14.56 0.32 -0.35
C ALA A 162 14.50 -0.37 -1.72
N ASP A 163 14.64 -1.69 -1.72
CA ASP A 163 14.39 -2.53 -2.90
C ASP A 163 12.94 -3.00 -2.85
N LEU A 164 12.16 -2.64 -3.86
CA LEU A 164 10.73 -2.88 -3.94
C LEU A 164 10.40 -3.83 -5.10
N VAL A 165 9.37 -4.66 -4.88
CA VAL A 165 8.71 -5.41 -5.94
C VAL A 165 7.24 -5.03 -5.98
N LEU A 166 6.77 -4.69 -7.17
CA LEU A 166 5.35 -4.54 -7.47
C LEU A 166 4.86 -5.82 -8.12
N SER A 167 3.69 -6.29 -7.71
CA SER A 167 3.01 -7.42 -8.33
C SER A 167 1.51 -7.24 -8.25
N VAL A 168 0.77 -7.88 -9.15
CA VAL A 168 -0.71 -7.87 -9.12
C VAL A 168 -1.23 -9.06 -8.29
N ARG A 169 -2.29 -8.83 -7.51
CA ARG A 169 -2.96 -9.86 -6.70
C ARG A 169 -3.81 -10.82 -7.54
#